data_AF-A0A0R2JYJ3-F1
#
_entry.id   AF-A0A0R2JYJ3-F1
#
_cell.length_a   1.000
_cell.length_b   1.000
_cell.length_c   1.000
_cell.angle_alpha   90.00
_cell.angle_beta   90.00
_cell.angle_gamma   90.00
#
_symmetry.space_group_name_H-M   'P 1'
#
loop_
_entity.id
_entity.type
_entity.pdbx_description
1 polymer ?
#
loop_
_entity_poly.entity_id
_entity_poly.type
_entity_poly.pdbx_seq_one_letter_code
_entity_poly.pdbx_strand_id
1 'polypeptide(L)'
;MKNARNLNVFLTPVLICRYNKAKWLIKGVKQLKQKKVWLGLLGIVIVFGIGIALVNLKSQPAQAKTSQAVILYNQWKKAYVGGKSQKYVKNNNGSGATYATSEGQGYGMLATVLAAKKGANTHTTFNQMYAYYRAHRISSKDALMTWRQTSRSGKLKSVGSEKNSATDGDLDIAYSLILADKK
;
A
#
# COMPACT_ATOMS: atom_id res chain seq x y z
N MET A 1 -47.79 -42.86 79.98
CA MET A 1 -47.17 -42.21 78.80
C MET A 1 -45.68 -42.01 79.05
N LYS A 2 -44.79 -42.83 78.49
CA LYS A 2 -43.33 -42.62 78.50
C LYS A 2 -42.87 -42.73 77.05
N ASN A 3 -42.53 -41.59 76.44
CA ASN A 3 -42.28 -41.46 75.02
C ASN A 3 -40.80 -41.12 74.76
N ALA A 4 -40.22 -41.84 73.78
CA ALA A 4 -38.92 -41.70 73.10
C ALA A 4 -37.68 -41.35 73.96
N ARG A 5 -36.86 -42.32 74.37
CA ARG A 5 -35.70 -42.83 73.59
C ARG A 5 -34.99 -41.73 72.78
N ASN A 6 -33.82 -41.28 73.25
CA ASN A 6 -32.79 -40.79 72.36
C ASN A 6 -31.44 -41.38 72.76
N LEU A 7 -30.98 -42.29 71.91
CA LEU A 7 -29.73 -43.03 72.01
C LEU A 7 -28.54 -42.08 71.88
N ASN A 8 -27.89 -41.76 73.00
CA ASN A 8 -26.47 -41.38 72.97
C ASN A 8 -25.65 -42.65 73.20
N VAL A 9 -25.49 -43.45 72.15
CA VAL A 9 -24.58 -44.60 72.14
C VAL A 9 -23.32 -44.19 71.36
N PHE A 10 -22.23 -44.02 72.09
CA PHE A 10 -20.82 -44.17 71.68
C PHE A 10 -20.50 -44.06 70.17
N LEU A 11 -20.15 -42.86 69.71
CA LEU A 11 -19.24 -42.74 68.56
C LEU A 11 -17.82 -42.99 69.07
N THR A 12 -17.36 -44.23 68.95
CA THR A 12 -15.98 -44.62 69.30
C THR A 12 -14.97 -43.78 68.50
N PRO A 13 -13.78 -43.49 69.05
CA PRO A 13 -12.73 -42.69 68.37
C PRO A 13 -12.36 -43.25 66.98
N VAL A 14 -12.60 -44.54 66.74
CA VAL A 14 -12.43 -45.23 65.46
C VAL A 14 -13.39 -44.72 64.38
N LEU A 15 -14.66 -44.45 64.69
CA LEU A 15 -15.63 -43.95 63.70
C LEU A 15 -15.34 -42.50 63.29
N ILE A 16 -14.96 -41.63 64.24
CA ILE A 16 -14.58 -40.23 63.95
C ILE A 16 -13.31 -40.19 63.09
N CYS A 17 -12.32 -41.03 63.38
CA CYS A 17 -11.11 -41.16 62.58
C CYS A 17 -11.41 -41.66 61.15
N ARG A 18 -12.28 -42.66 61.00
CA ARG A 18 -12.72 -43.14 59.67
C ARG A 18 -13.49 -42.08 58.88
N TYR A 19 -14.37 -41.31 59.53
CA TYR A 19 -15.10 -40.22 58.88
C TYR A 19 -14.19 -39.09 58.39
N ASN A 20 -13.24 -38.65 59.24
CA ASN A 20 -12.27 -37.62 58.86
C ASN A 20 -11.33 -38.10 57.74
N LYS A 21 -10.91 -39.38 57.76
CA LYS A 21 -10.11 -39.98 56.68
C LYS A 21 -10.90 -40.03 55.36
N ALA A 22 -12.17 -40.44 55.37
CA ALA A 22 -13.02 -40.44 54.19
C ALA A 22 -13.24 -39.02 53.62
N LYS A 23 -13.50 -38.03 54.49
CA LYS A 23 -13.65 -36.62 54.10
C LYS A 23 -12.35 -36.05 53.50
N TRP A 24 -11.19 -36.42 54.03
CA TRP A 24 -9.88 -36.03 53.50
C TRP A 24 -9.61 -36.64 52.12
N LEU A 25 -9.91 -37.93 51.95
CA LEU A 25 -9.79 -38.61 50.65
C LEU A 25 -10.71 -38.00 49.59
N ILE A 26 -11.98 -37.71 49.94
CA ILE A 26 -12.94 -37.07 49.02
C ILE A 26 -12.48 -35.67 48.61
N LYS A 27 -11.94 -34.88 49.57
CA LYS A 27 -11.34 -33.57 49.26
C LYS A 27 -10.14 -33.72 48.32
N GLY A 28 -9.24 -34.68 48.56
CA GLY A 28 -8.09 -34.95 47.70
C GLY A 28 -8.49 -35.32 46.26
N VAL A 29 -9.50 -36.18 46.10
CA VAL A 29 -10.03 -36.56 44.77
C VAL A 29 -10.67 -35.38 44.05
N LYS A 30 -11.44 -34.52 44.76
CA LYS A 30 -12.01 -33.29 44.17
C LYS A 30 -10.92 -32.32 43.71
N GLN A 31 -9.88 -32.12 44.53
CA GLN A 31 -8.75 -31.24 44.21
C GLN A 31 -7.96 -31.76 42.99
N LEU A 32 -7.72 -33.07 42.90
CA LEU A 32 -7.07 -33.69 41.73
C LEU A 32 -7.90 -33.56 40.46
N LYS A 33 -9.23 -33.78 40.55
CA LYS A 33 -10.15 -33.59 39.42
C LYS A 33 -10.16 -32.13 38.94
N GLN A 34 -10.19 -31.18 39.88
CA GLN A 34 -10.15 -29.75 39.58
C GLN A 34 -8.82 -29.35 38.91
N LYS A 35 -7.67 -29.82 39.41
CA LYS A 35 -6.37 -29.58 38.76
C LYS A 35 -6.29 -30.13 37.34
N LYS A 36 -6.84 -31.33 37.07
CA LYS A 36 -6.89 -31.90 35.71
C LYS A 36 -7.76 -31.06 34.76
N VAL A 37 -8.90 -30.54 35.24
CA VAL A 37 -9.77 -29.64 34.46
C VAL A 37 -9.04 -28.33 34.14
N TRP A 38 -8.36 -27.73 35.13
CA TRP A 38 -7.58 -26.51 34.94
C TRP A 38 -6.41 -26.68 33.97
N LEU A 39 -5.71 -27.82 34.03
CA LEU A 39 -4.64 -28.16 33.08
C LEU A 39 -5.16 -28.35 31.66
N GLY A 40 -6.34 -28.98 31.49
CA GLY A 40 -6.98 -29.11 30.18
C GLY A 40 -7.39 -27.76 29.58
N LEU A 41 -7.98 -26.87 30.39
CA LEU A 41 -8.36 -25.52 29.95
C LEU A 41 -7.14 -24.68 29.55
N LEU A 42 -6.04 -24.75 30.31
CA LEU A 42 -4.77 -24.10 29.97
C LEU A 42 -4.22 -24.60 28.63
N GLY A 43 -4.26 -25.91 28.39
CA GLY A 43 -3.83 -26.51 27.11
C GLY A 43 -4.63 -25.98 25.91
N ILE A 44 -5.96 -25.84 26.06
CA ILE A 44 -6.83 -25.31 25.00
C ILE A 44 -6.49 -23.85 24.68
N VAL A 45 -6.27 -23.01 25.70
CA VAL A 45 -5.91 -21.59 25.51
C VAL A 45 -4.57 -21.44 24.79
N ILE A 46 -3.57 -22.27 25.13
CA ILE A 46 -2.26 -22.26 24.47
C ILE A 46 -2.38 -22.67 23.00
N VAL A 47 -3.13 -23.74 22.70
CA VAL A 47 -3.33 -24.22 21.32
C VAL A 47 -4.09 -23.17 20.48
N PHE A 48 -5.12 -22.53 21.04
CA PHE A 48 -5.84 -21.45 20.37
C PHE A 48 -4.96 -20.23 20.12
N GLY A 49 -4.14 -19.83 21.10
CA GLY A 49 -3.21 -18.72 20.98
C GLY A 49 -2.15 -18.95 19.89
N ILE A 50 -1.57 -20.16 19.83
CA ILE A 50 -0.61 -20.55 18.78
C ILE A 50 -1.29 -20.60 17.42
N GLY A 51 -2.51 -21.14 17.32
CA GLY A 51 -3.28 -21.15 16.08
C GLY A 51 -3.53 -19.75 15.53
N ILE A 52 -3.93 -18.81 16.39
CA ILE A 52 -4.10 -17.39 16.02
C ILE A 52 -2.76 -16.79 15.59
N ALA A 53 -1.66 -17.03 16.32
CA ALA A 53 -0.33 -16.53 15.94
C ALA A 53 0.12 -17.06 14.57
N LEU A 54 -0.09 -18.35 14.29
CA LEU A 54 0.24 -18.98 13.00
C LEU A 54 -0.63 -18.47 11.84
N VAL A 55 -1.90 -18.15 12.09
CA VAL A 55 -2.77 -17.51 11.08
C VAL A 55 -2.32 -16.06 10.80
N ASN A 56 -1.84 -15.34 11.80
CA ASN A 56 -1.27 -13.99 11.63
C ASN A 56 0.17 -14.01 11.04
N LEU A 57 0.87 -15.15 11.13
CA LEU A 57 2.17 -15.38 10.47
C LEU A 57 2.03 -15.77 9.00
N LYS A 58 0.82 -16.10 8.51
CA LYS A 58 0.57 -16.14 7.07
C LYS A 58 0.73 -14.72 6.56
N SER A 59 1.89 -14.50 5.97
CA SER A 59 2.35 -13.24 5.42
C SER A 59 1.18 -12.54 4.71
N GLN A 60 0.79 -11.35 5.18
CA GLN A 60 0.21 -10.40 4.26
C GLN A 60 1.15 -10.40 3.04
N PRO A 61 0.67 -10.61 1.80
CA PRO A 61 1.52 -10.38 0.65
C PRO A 61 2.08 -8.99 0.87
N ALA A 62 3.41 -8.86 0.89
CA ALA A 62 4.05 -7.57 1.12
C ALA A 62 3.46 -6.62 0.09
N GLN A 63 2.47 -5.82 0.50
CA GLN A 63 1.86 -4.83 -0.36
C GLN A 63 3.03 -3.90 -0.63
N ALA A 64 3.63 -4.04 -1.83
CA ALA A 64 4.86 -3.36 -2.18
C ALA A 64 4.63 -1.91 -1.82
N LYS A 65 5.32 -1.43 -0.76
CA LYS A 65 5.10 -0.07 -0.27
C LYS A 65 5.37 0.83 -1.46
N THR A 66 4.31 1.42 -2.01
CA THR A 66 4.40 2.30 -3.17
C THR A 66 5.43 3.37 -2.83
N SER A 67 6.52 3.42 -3.58
CA SER A 67 7.61 4.33 -3.22
C SER A 67 7.12 5.78 -3.20
N GLN A 68 7.69 6.62 -2.33
CA GLN A 68 7.35 8.04 -2.26
C GLN A 68 7.45 8.72 -3.64
N ALA A 69 8.41 8.29 -4.47
CA ALA A 69 8.56 8.77 -5.83
C ALA A 69 7.32 8.49 -6.71
N VAL A 70 6.71 7.31 -6.59
CA VAL A 70 5.49 6.97 -7.34
C VAL A 70 4.29 7.80 -6.84
N ILE A 71 4.21 8.06 -5.54
CA ILE A 71 3.17 8.91 -4.96
C ILE A 71 3.28 10.34 -5.51
N LEU A 72 4.47 10.94 -5.42
CA LEU A 72 4.75 12.30 -5.91
C LEU A 72 4.52 12.41 -7.42
N TYR A 73 4.96 11.42 -8.19
CA TYR A 73 4.72 11.37 -9.64
C TYR A 73 3.21 11.36 -9.95
N ASN A 74 2.41 10.57 -9.24
CA ASN A 74 0.96 10.52 -9.48
C ASN A 74 0.26 11.83 -9.11
N GLN A 75 0.69 12.49 -8.03
CA GLN A 75 0.18 13.81 -7.63
C GLN A 75 0.52 14.86 -8.69
N TRP A 76 1.78 14.93 -9.12
CA TRP A 76 2.23 15.82 -10.18
C TRP A 76 1.48 15.55 -11.49
N LYS A 77 1.35 14.27 -11.90
CA LYS A 77 0.65 13.87 -13.12
C LYS A 77 -0.78 14.37 -13.11
N LYS A 78 -1.49 14.20 -11.99
CA LYS A 78 -2.88 14.65 -11.83
C LYS A 78 -3.00 16.17 -11.97
N ALA A 79 -2.05 16.93 -11.44
CA ALA A 79 -2.09 18.39 -11.47
C ALA A 79 -1.69 18.97 -12.84
N TYR A 80 -0.62 18.45 -13.45
CA TYR A 80 0.06 19.12 -14.56
C TYR A 80 -0.06 18.41 -15.91
N VAL A 81 -0.34 17.10 -15.96
CA VAL A 81 -0.39 16.38 -17.24
C VAL A 81 -1.76 16.52 -17.90
N GLY A 82 -1.80 17.25 -19.01
CA GLY A 82 -2.98 17.49 -19.84
C GLY A 82 -3.01 16.60 -21.09
N GLY A 83 -4.07 16.77 -21.89
CA GLY A 83 -4.24 16.08 -23.18
C GLY A 83 -4.91 14.71 -23.09
N LYS A 84 -5.13 14.08 -24.25
CA LYS A 84 -5.78 12.76 -24.39
C LYS A 84 -4.78 11.73 -24.92
N SER A 85 -4.77 11.50 -26.24
CA SER A 85 -3.83 10.62 -26.94
C SER A 85 -2.42 11.21 -27.04
N GLN A 86 -2.31 12.54 -27.00
CA GLN A 86 -1.06 13.28 -26.92
C GLN A 86 -1.04 13.99 -25.56
N LYS A 87 -0.14 13.56 -24.68
CA LYS A 87 -0.02 14.10 -23.32
C LYS A 87 1.05 15.18 -23.28
N TYR A 88 0.75 16.27 -22.59
CA TYR A 88 1.68 17.38 -22.43
C TYR A 88 1.68 17.89 -20.99
N VAL A 89 2.74 18.60 -20.63
CA VAL A 89 2.85 19.26 -19.32
C VAL A 89 2.32 20.69 -19.44
N LYS A 90 1.28 20.98 -18.65
CA LYS A 90 0.72 22.32 -18.52
C LYS A 90 1.66 23.20 -17.67
N ASN A 91 1.82 24.45 -18.07
CA ASN A 91 2.48 25.46 -17.24
C ASN A 91 1.71 25.79 -15.94
N ASN A 92 0.42 25.44 -15.87
CA ASN A 92 -0.42 25.72 -14.70
C ASN A 92 -1.20 24.49 -14.25
N ASN A 93 -1.75 24.56 -13.05
CA ASN A 93 -2.52 23.49 -12.42
C ASN A 93 -4.04 23.58 -12.71
N GLY A 94 -4.48 24.40 -13.66
CA GLY A 94 -5.90 24.60 -14.01
C GLY A 94 -6.38 26.04 -13.96
N SER A 95 -5.57 26.97 -13.44
CA SER A 95 -5.87 28.39 -13.41
C SER A 95 -5.12 29.16 -14.50
N GLY A 96 -5.82 30.03 -15.23
CA GLY A 96 -5.23 30.89 -16.25
C GLY A 96 -4.98 30.22 -17.61
N ALA A 97 -4.36 30.96 -18.53
CA ALA A 97 -4.10 30.50 -19.88
C ALA A 97 -3.14 29.30 -19.89
N THR A 98 -3.57 28.20 -20.50
CA THR A 98 -2.73 27.00 -20.63
C THR A 98 -1.80 27.11 -21.83
N TYR A 99 -0.52 26.89 -21.58
CA TYR A 99 0.49 26.61 -22.60
C TYR A 99 1.38 25.45 -22.14
N ALA A 100 2.07 24.86 -23.10
CA ALA A 100 3.09 23.83 -22.90
C ALA A 100 4.42 24.32 -23.50
N THR A 101 5.54 23.82 -22.97
CA THR A 101 6.88 24.13 -23.46
C THR A 101 7.65 22.84 -23.75
N SER A 102 8.70 22.93 -24.57
CA SER A 102 9.63 21.81 -24.77
C SER A 102 10.31 21.41 -23.46
N GLU A 103 10.70 22.37 -22.61
CA GLU A 103 11.24 22.14 -21.26
C GLU A 103 10.29 21.30 -20.41
N GLY A 104 9.04 21.75 -20.26
CA GLY A 104 8.03 21.02 -19.49
C GLY A 104 7.79 19.62 -20.05
N GLN A 105 7.82 19.47 -21.38
CA GLN A 105 7.69 18.17 -22.02
C GLN A 105 8.88 17.25 -21.69
N GLY A 106 10.11 17.75 -21.75
CA GLY A 106 11.32 17.04 -21.38
C GLY A 106 11.28 16.55 -19.93
N TYR A 107 10.95 17.44 -18.98
CA TYR A 107 10.77 17.08 -17.57
C TYR A 107 9.67 16.02 -17.38
N GLY A 108 8.55 16.15 -18.10
CA GLY A 108 7.47 15.17 -18.03
C GLY A 108 7.88 13.78 -18.50
N MET A 109 8.62 13.70 -19.61
CA MET A 109 9.16 12.45 -20.14
C MET A 109 10.22 11.83 -19.20
N LEU A 110 11.09 12.63 -18.60
CA LEU A 110 12.04 12.15 -17.59
C LEU A 110 11.32 11.63 -16.34
N ALA A 111 10.37 12.39 -15.80
CA ALA A 111 9.60 12.00 -14.63
C ALA A 111 8.84 10.68 -14.86
N THR A 112 8.27 10.48 -16.05
CA THR A 112 7.59 9.22 -16.41
C THR A 112 8.55 8.03 -16.39
N VAL A 113 9.75 8.16 -16.95
CA VAL A 113 10.75 7.07 -16.97
C VAL A 113 11.30 6.78 -15.58
N LEU A 114 11.63 7.82 -14.81
CA LEU A 114 12.14 7.68 -13.44
C LEU A 114 11.11 7.05 -12.51
N ALA A 115 9.84 7.45 -12.59
CA ALA A 115 8.76 6.80 -11.85
C ALA A 115 8.61 5.32 -12.26
N ALA A 116 8.81 5.02 -13.54
CA ALA A 116 8.79 3.66 -14.05
C ALA A 116 9.89 2.79 -13.41
N LYS A 117 11.10 3.34 -13.23
CA LYS A 117 12.21 2.67 -12.52
C LYS A 117 11.92 2.44 -11.04
N LYS A 118 10.96 3.17 -10.47
CA LYS A 118 10.50 3.03 -9.07
C LYS A 118 9.21 2.21 -8.94
N GLY A 119 8.80 1.52 -10.00
CA GLY A 119 7.67 0.58 -10.01
C GLY A 119 6.33 1.14 -10.50
N ALA A 120 6.27 2.38 -11.00
CA ALA A 120 5.03 2.88 -11.62
C ALA A 120 4.81 2.28 -13.02
N ASN A 121 3.56 1.95 -13.36
CA ASN A 121 3.19 1.62 -14.73
C ASN A 121 2.97 2.91 -15.54
N THR A 122 4.01 3.37 -16.24
CA THR A 122 4.01 4.65 -16.97
C THR A 122 4.16 4.53 -18.48
N HIS A 123 4.32 3.33 -19.03
CA HIS A 123 4.62 3.10 -20.46
C HIS A 123 3.63 3.82 -21.39
N THR A 124 2.32 3.67 -21.16
CA THR A 124 1.30 4.38 -21.94
C THR A 124 1.42 5.90 -21.83
N THR A 125 1.74 6.42 -20.64
CA THR A 125 1.85 7.87 -20.44
C THR A 125 3.08 8.40 -21.18
N PHE A 126 4.20 7.68 -21.12
CA PHE A 126 5.42 8.04 -21.85
C PHE A 126 5.18 8.05 -23.36
N ASN A 127 4.53 7.03 -23.92
CA ASN A 127 4.23 6.98 -25.36
C ASN A 127 3.30 8.11 -25.81
N GLN A 128 2.33 8.49 -24.98
CA GLN A 128 1.47 9.64 -25.27
C GLN A 128 2.23 10.98 -25.18
N MET A 129 3.21 11.09 -24.29
CA MET A 129 4.10 12.26 -24.23
C MET A 129 5.05 12.31 -25.44
N TYR A 130 5.59 11.17 -25.85
CA TYR A 130 6.36 11.04 -27.08
C TYR A 130 5.53 11.43 -28.32
N ALA A 131 4.28 10.97 -28.40
CA ALA A 131 3.38 11.33 -29.49
C ALA A 131 3.12 12.85 -29.54
N TYR A 132 3.03 13.52 -28.39
CA TYR A 132 2.92 14.98 -28.34
C TYR A 132 4.19 15.66 -28.86
N TYR A 133 5.38 15.23 -28.41
CA TYR A 133 6.66 15.70 -28.92
C TYR A 133 6.74 15.55 -30.45
N ARG A 134 6.43 14.36 -30.98
CA ARG A 134 6.44 14.08 -32.42
C ARG A 134 5.54 15.02 -33.22
N ALA A 135 4.39 15.39 -32.66
CA ALA A 135 3.43 16.28 -33.31
C ALA A 135 3.82 17.76 -33.26
N HIS A 136 4.74 18.13 -32.38
CA HIS A 136 5.19 19.52 -32.16
C HIS A 136 6.67 19.72 -32.47
N ARG A 137 7.23 18.87 -33.34
CA ARG A 137 8.55 19.14 -33.92
C ARG A 137 8.52 20.37 -34.81
N ILE A 138 9.67 21.02 -34.96
CA ILE A 138 9.84 22.15 -35.89
C ILE A 138 9.39 21.74 -37.30
N SER A 139 9.80 20.56 -37.75
CA SER A 139 9.36 19.97 -39.02
C SER A 139 9.52 18.45 -39.04
N SER A 140 9.19 17.79 -40.16
CA SER A 140 9.51 16.36 -40.33
C SER A 140 11.00 16.08 -40.48
N LYS A 141 11.78 17.07 -40.93
CA LYS A 141 13.24 16.99 -41.14
C LYS A 141 14.04 17.43 -39.92
N ASP A 142 13.41 18.22 -39.05
CA ASP A 142 14.02 18.75 -37.84
C ASP A 142 13.39 18.07 -36.61
N ALA A 143 14.19 17.29 -35.91
CA ALA A 143 13.75 16.50 -34.77
C ALA A 143 13.54 17.35 -33.50
N LEU A 144 13.95 18.62 -33.48
CA LEU A 144 13.79 19.49 -32.32
C LEU A 144 12.32 19.87 -32.11
N MET A 145 11.94 20.12 -30.86
CA MET A 145 10.56 20.48 -30.51
C MET A 145 10.39 22.00 -30.55
N THR A 146 9.24 22.49 -31.03
CA THR A 146 8.92 23.91 -30.87
C THR A 146 8.86 24.27 -29.39
N TRP A 147 9.47 25.39 -28.99
CA TRP A 147 9.74 25.64 -27.57
C TRP A 147 8.48 25.97 -26.77
N ARG A 148 7.43 26.47 -27.44
CA ARG A 148 6.17 26.84 -26.79
C ARG A 148 4.95 26.54 -27.66
N GLN A 149 3.91 25.99 -27.05
CA GLN A 149 2.59 25.84 -27.65
C GLN A 149 1.56 26.52 -26.76
N THR A 150 0.84 27.51 -27.30
CA THR A 150 -0.20 28.23 -26.58
C THR A 150 -1.58 27.76 -27.06
N SER A 151 -2.57 27.71 -26.16
CA SER A 151 -3.94 27.32 -26.52
C SER A 151 -4.57 28.34 -27.47
N ARG A 152 -4.95 27.89 -28.66
CA ARG A 152 -5.60 28.67 -29.72
C ARG A 152 -6.74 27.84 -30.30
N SER A 153 -7.98 28.30 -30.15
CA SER A 153 -9.18 27.58 -30.57
C SER A 153 -9.25 26.14 -30.02
N GLY A 154 -8.90 25.98 -28.74
CA GLY A 154 -8.92 24.68 -28.05
C GLY A 154 -7.80 23.72 -28.45
N LYS A 155 -6.82 24.16 -29.26
CA LYS A 155 -5.66 23.36 -29.66
C LYS A 155 -4.37 24.07 -29.26
N LEU A 156 -3.42 23.33 -28.70
CA LEU A 156 -2.07 23.83 -28.49
C LEU A 156 -1.37 23.93 -29.84
N LYS A 157 -0.87 25.12 -30.16
CA LYS A 157 -0.16 25.40 -31.43
C LYS A 157 1.00 26.36 -31.17
N SER A 158 2.02 26.29 -32.00
CA SER A 158 3.14 27.25 -32.04
C SER A 158 2.99 28.19 -33.23
N VAL A 159 3.26 29.49 -33.04
CA VAL A 159 3.27 30.51 -34.10
C VAL A 159 4.49 31.42 -33.99
N GLY A 160 4.95 31.98 -35.10
CA GLY A 160 6.07 32.92 -35.11
C GLY A 160 7.32 32.37 -34.40
N SER A 161 7.89 33.15 -33.49
CA SER A 161 9.07 32.78 -32.70
C SER A 161 8.84 31.59 -31.76
N GLU A 162 7.60 31.18 -31.48
CA GLU A 162 7.29 29.96 -30.72
C GLU A 162 7.74 28.69 -31.44
N LYS A 163 8.01 28.76 -32.76
CA LYS A 163 8.43 27.64 -33.60
C LYS A 163 9.93 27.33 -33.53
N ASN A 164 10.73 28.16 -32.86
CA ASN A 164 12.13 27.82 -32.58
C ASN A 164 12.20 26.72 -31.52
N SER A 165 13.36 26.08 -31.36
CA SER A 165 13.57 25.13 -30.27
C SER A 165 14.16 25.81 -29.04
N ALA A 166 14.22 25.06 -27.93
CA ALA A 166 14.96 25.41 -26.74
C ALA A 166 15.80 24.21 -26.32
N THR A 167 17.12 24.43 -26.24
CA THR A 167 18.14 23.37 -26.13
C THR A 167 17.96 22.50 -24.90
N ASP A 168 17.59 23.09 -23.77
CA ASP A 168 17.27 22.41 -22.52
C ASP A 168 16.15 21.36 -22.70
N GLY A 169 15.03 21.77 -23.30
CA GLY A 169 13.92 20.86 -23.59
C GLY A 169 14.31 19.74 -24.56
N ASP A 170 15.09 20.06 -25.59
CA ASP A 170 15.55 19.06 -26.57
C ASP A 170 16.49 18.02 -25.92
N LEU A 171 17.40 18.46 -25.05
CA LEU A 171 18.33 17.59 -24.32
C LEU A 171 17.58 16.65 -23.37
N ASP A 172 16.60 17.15 -22.62
CA ASP A 172 15.82 16.33 -21.69
C ASP A 172 14.92 15.33 -22.42
N ILE A 173 14.31 15.74 -23.55
CA ILE A 173 13.54 14.82 -24.40
C ILE A 173 14.48 13.72 -24.93
N ALA A 174 15.63 14.08 -25.50
CA ALA A 174 16.59 13.10 -26.01
C ALA A 174 17.08 12.15 -24.93
N TYR A 175 17.42 12.67 -23.76
CA TYR A 175 17.90 11.87 -22.63
C TYR A 175 16.81 10.94 -22.10
N SER A 176 15.56 11.40 -22.01
CA SER A 176 14.44 10.56 -21.59
C SER A 176 14.20 9.38 -22.53
N LEU A 177 14.41 9.56 -23.84
CA LEU A 177 14.31 8.49 -24.84
C LEU A 177 15.40 7.44 -24.66
N ILE A 178 16.65 7.87 -24.43
CA ILE A 178 17.77 6.97 -24.12
C ILE A 178 17.49 6.19 -22.83
N LEU A 179 16.95 6.85 -21.80
CA LEU A 179 16.61 6.19 -20.54
C LEU A 179 15.45 5.21 -20.66
N ALA A 180 14.49 5.48 -21.56
CA ALA A 180 13.36 4.61 -21.82
C ALA A 180 13.78 3.35 -22.56
N ASP A 181 14.74 3.45 -23.49
CA ASP A 181 15.32 2.31 -24.22
C ASP A 181 16.10 1.36 -23.30
N LYS A 182 16.81 1.90 -22.31
CA LYS A 182 17.61 1.12 -21.34
C LYS A 182 16.79 0.42 -20.25
N LYS A 183 15.46 0.55 -20.24
CA LYS A 183 14.59 0.07 -19.16
C LYS A 183 13.76 -1.12 -19.60
#